data_AF-A0A0M9E4C9-F1
#
_entry.id   AF-A0A0M9E4C9-F1
#
_cell.length_a   1.000
_cell.length_b   1.000
_cell.length_c   1.000
_cell.angle_alpha   90.00
_cell.angle_beta   90.00
_cell.angle_gamma   90.00
#
_symmetry.space_group_name_H-M   'P 1'
#
loop_
_entity.id
_entity.type
_entity.pdbx_description
1 polymer ?
#
loop_
_entity_poly.entity_id
_entity_poly.type
_entity_poly.pdbx_seq_one_letter_code
_entity_poly.pdbx_strand_id
1 'polypeptide(L)'
;MSQSKMALKPYLEAINDHCNQLSKDELKDIILHLAKEMAVGERSTFLSKLYSISPVKPTVPDEIDETDIRKKLFHEIDALKEEIQERVSSIEDGSFWDMRDYDDYYDYHEEPDYISEDQIDELESLFNTTDNYFLDDHLILARDLYEKLFQLIDEFDGFDSYEYGYPLSSDTFFIKEYRARYCRCVYETSHK
;
A
#
# COMPACT_ATOMS: atom_id res chain seq x y z
N MET A 1 -41.20 12.67 14.41
CA MET A 1 -41.03 13.10 15.82
C MET A 1 -40.38 14.47 15.80
N SER A 2 -40.97 15.48 16.45
CA SER A 2 -40.41 16.84 16.45
C SER A 2 -39.10 16.84 17.25
N GLN A 3 -37.98 17.18 16.60
CA GLN A 3 -36.74 17.45 17.31
C GLN A 3 -36.99 18.63 18.26
N SER A 4 -37.05 18.34 19.56
CA SER A 4 -37.08 19.37 20.60
C SER A 4 -35.81 20.20 20.47
N LYS A 5 -35.95 21.52 20.26
CA LYS A 5 -34.81 22.43 20.26
C LYS A 5 -34.22 22.47 21.67
N MET A 6 -33.14 21.72 21.88
CA MET A 6 -32.35 21.77 23.11
C MET A 6 -31.58 23.08 23.17
N ALA A 7 -31.56 23.72 24.34
CA ALA A 7 -30.74 24.91 24.56
C ALA A 7 -29.24 24.52 24.62
N LEU A 8 -28.35 25.44 24.23
CA LEU A 8 -26.90 25.16 24.14
C LEU A 8 -26.28 24.77 25.49
N LYS A 9 -26.68 25.41 26.58
CA LYS A 9 -26.14 25.14 27.91
C LYS A 9 -26.38 23.69 28.39
N PRO A 10 -27.61 23.18 28.45
CA PRO A 10 -27.84 21.79 28.87
C PRO A 10 -27.25 20.76 27.91
N TYR A 11 -27.13 21.12 26.61
CA TYR A 11 -26.41 20.29 25.65
C TYR A 11 -24.92 20.14 26.01
N LEU A 12 -24.23 21.26 26.29
CA LEU A 12 -22.81 21.24 26.66
C LEU A 12 -22.57 20.56 28.01
N GLU A 13 -23.48 20.75 28.98
CA GLU A 13 -23.43 20.05 30.28
C GLU A 13 -23.53 18.53 30.08
N ALA A 14 -24.48 18.06 29.26
CA ALA A 14 -24.61 16.63 28.97
C ALA A 14 -23.36 16.03 28.29
N ILE A 15 -22.75 16.75 27.35
CA ILE A 15 -21.49 16.32 26.71
C ILE A 15 -20.35 16.29 27.73
N ASN A 16 -20.22 17.33 28.56
CA ASN A 16 -19.18 17.40 29.58
C ASN A 16 -19.31 16.28 30.61
N ASP A 17 -20.52 16.01 31.09
CA ASP A 17 -20.79 14.92 32.04
C ASP A 17 -20.48 13.56 31.44
N HIS A 18 -20.72 13.39 30.13
CA HIS A 18 -20.35 12.17 29.42
C HIS A 18 -18.83 12.03 29.28
N CYS A 19 -18.12 13.08 28.84
CA CYS A 19 -16.67 13.06 28.71
C CYS A 19 -15.95 12.78 30.04
N ASN A 20 -16.49 13.25 31.17
CA ASN A 20 -15.91 13.00 32.50
C ASN A 20 -15.99 11.53 32.94
N GLN A 21 -16.80 10.70 32.28
CA GLN A 21 -16.91 9.26 32.58
C GLN A 21 -15.92 8.42 31.76
N LEU A 22 -15.28 9.01 30.75
CA LEU A 22 -14.45 8.30 29.79
C LEU A 22 -12.96 8.44 30.12
N SER A 23 -12.20 7.39 29.83
CA SER A 23 -10.75 7.44 29.80
C SER A 23 -10.23 8.23 28.59
N LYS A 24 -8.92 8.55 28.61
CA LYS A 24 -8.27 9.23 27.48
C LYS A 24 -8.33 8.41 26.19
N ASP A 25 -8.16 7.10 26.29
CA ASP A 25 -8.16 6.21 25.13
C ASP A 25 -9.58 6.10 24.54
N GLU A 26 -10.60 5.99 25.38
CA GLU A 26 -12.00 5.99 24.92
C GLU A 26 -12.40 7.31 24.24
N LEU A 27 -11.95 8.46 24.77
CA LEU A 27 -12.16 9.75 24.13
C LEU A 27 -11.46 9.83 22.76
N LYS A 28 -10.24 9.31 22.66
CA LYS A 28 -9.49 9.22 21.40
C LYS A 28 -10.26 8.37 20.38
N ASP A 29 -10.76 7.21 20.80
CA ASP A 29 -11.49 6.30 19.93
C ASP A 29 -12.81 6.90 19.41
N ILE A 30 -13.53 7.64 20.25
CA ILE A 30 -14.73 8.38 19.83
C ILE A 30 -14.39 9.44 18.78
N ILE A 31 -13.34 10.24 18.98
CA ILE A 31 -12.92 11.25 18.01
C ILE A 31 -12.52 10.61 16.69
N LEU A 32 -11.79 9.49 16.73
CA LEU A 32 -11.42 8.72 15.54
C LEU A 32 -12.66 8.15 14.83
N HIS A 33 -13.66 7.69 15.58
CA HIS A 33 -14.91 7.19 15.00
C HIS A 33 -15.66 8.31 14.27
N LEU A 34 -15.79 9.48 14.89
CA LEU A 34 -16.40 10.66 14.25
C LEU A 34 -15.62 11.09 13.00
N ALA A 35 -14.29 11.05 13.04
CA ALA A 35 -13.46 11.39 11.89
C ALA A 35 -13.65 10.40 10.71
N LYS A 36 -13.85 9.11 11.01
CA LYS A 36 -14.10 8.08 9.98
C LYS A 36 -15.42 8.29 9.23
N GLU A 37 -16.42 8.89 9.87
CA GLU A 37 -17.71 9.20 9.25
C GLU A 37 -17.66 10.44 8.34
N MET A 38 -16.55 11.19 8.33
CA MET A 38 -16.45 12.42 7.54
C MET A 38 -16.25 12.15 6.05
N ALA A 39 -17.07 12.82 5.24
CA ALA A 39 -16.92 12.83 3.79
C ALA A 39 -15.54 13.40 3.41
N VAL A 40 -14.95 12.90 2.31
CA VAL A 40 -13.59 13.27 1.87
C VAL A 40 -13.38 14.79 1.82
N GLY A 41 -14.33 15.53 1.24
CA GLY A 41 -14.27 17.00 1.14
C GLY A 41 -14.40 17.76 2.47
N GLU A 42 -14.82 17.10 3.55
CA GLU A 42 -15.00 17.72 4.88
C GLU A 42 -13.84 17.41 5.84
N ARG A 43 -12.98 16.43 5.53
CA ARG A 43 -11.87 15.99 6.41
C ARG A 43 -10.91 17.14 6.74
N SER A 44 -10.56 17.96 5.76
CA SER A 44 -9.71 19.15 5.96
C SER A 44 -10.37 20.18 6.88
N THR A 45 -11.69 20.39 6.73
CA THR A 45 -12.47 21.29 7.58
C THR A 45 -12.59 20.76 9.01
N PHE A 46 -12.78 19.45 9.17
CA PHE A 46 -12.80 18.79 10.47
C PHE A 46 -11.47 18.99 11.21
N LEU A 47 -10.34 18.69 10.55
CA LEU A 47 -9.01 18.89 11.12
C LEU A 47 -8.73 20.36 11.47
N SER A 48 -9.11 21.29 10.58
CA SER A 48 -8.96 22.72 10.84
C SER A 48 -9.72 23.16 12.11
N LYS A 49 -10.97 22.71 12.27
CA LYS A 49 -11.76 22.98 13.47
C LYS A 49 -11.12 22.36 14.72
N LEU A 50 -10.69 21.10 14.65
CA LEU A 50 -10.05 20.41 15.77
C LEU A 50 -8.76 21.13 16.21
N TYR A 51 -7.91 21.51 15.26
CA TYR A 51 -6.65 22.22 15.55
C TYR A 51 -6.88 23.66 16.03
N SER A 52 -7.96 24.32 15.61
CA SER A 52 -8.28 25.68 16.07
C SER A 52 -8.61 25.76 17.57
N ILE A 53 -9.09 24.66 18.16
CA ILE A 53 -9.44 24.57 19.58
C ILE A 53 -8.42 23.76 20.40
N SER A 54 -7.47 23.10 19.74
CA SER A 54 -6.43 22.30 20.39
C SER A 54 -5.30 23.19 20.91
N PRO A 55 -4.83 22.99 22.16
CA PRO A 55 -3.63 23.66 22.66
C PRO A 55 -2.33 23.10 22.03
N VAL A 56 -2.41 21.93 21.40
CA VAL A 56 -1.29 21.27 20.72
C VAL A 56 -1.26 21.75 19.28
N LYS A 57 -0.14 22.36 18.87
CA LYS A 57 0.07 22.68 17.45
C LYS A 57 0.10 21.38 16.67
N PRO A 58 -0.63 21.29 15.54
CA PRO A 58 -0.53 20.14 14.68
C PRO A 58 0.91 19.99 14.22
N THR A 59 1.48 18.80 14.42
CA THR A 59 2.60 18.34 13.62
C THR A 59 2.03 18.11 12.24
N VAL A 60 2.20 19.09 11.35
CA VAL A 60 2.05 18.81 9.92
C VAL A 60 3.11 17.75 9.63
N PRO A 61 2.74 16.57 9.07
CA PRO A 61 3.75 15.65 8.57
C PRO A 61 4.70 16.45 7.67
N ASP A 62 6.01 16.32 7.89
CA ASP A 62 6.98 16.98 7.01
C ASP A 62 6.61 16.64 5.56
N GLU A 63 6.66 17.64 4.67
CA GLU A 63 6.47 17.43 3.24
C GLU A 63 7.43 16.31 2.83
N ILE A 64 6.85 15.17 2.50
CA ILE A 64 7.61 13.99 2.14
C ILE A 64 8.31 14.33 0.83
N ASP A 65 9.64 14.19 0.79
CA ASP A 65 10.36 14.33 -0.48
C ASP A 65 10.07 13.12 -1.36
N GLU A 66 8.97 13.22 -2.11
CA GLU A 66 8.55 12.20 -3.07
C GLU A 66 9.63 11.89 -4.11
N THR A 67 10.57 12.81 -4.36
CA THR A 67 11.65 12.60 -5.33
C THR A 67 12.63 11.54 -4.83
N ASP A 68 13.03 11.65 -3.56
CA ASP A 68 13.99 10.71 -2.97
C ASP A 68 13.34 9.35 -2.67
N ILE A 69 12.07 9.35 -2.26
CA ILE A 69 11.30 8.11 -2.13
C ILE A 69 11.16 7.41 -3.49
N ARG A 70 10.82 8.15 -4.54
CA ARG A 70 10.72 7.60 -5.90
C ARG A 70 12.03 6.96 -6.33
N LYS A 71 13.15 7.65 -6.17
CA LYS A 71 14.47 7.12 -6.52
C LYS A 71 14.78 5.83 -5.77
N LYS A 72 14.50 5.80 -4.47
CA LYS A 72 14.74 4.61 -3.63
C LYS A 72 13.91 3.43 -4.12
N LEU A 73 12.60 3.60 -4.26
CA LEU A 73 11.71 2.51 -4.67
C LEU A 73 11.95 2.09 -6.12
N PHE A 74 12.32 3.01 -7.00
CA PHE A 74 12.74 2.66 -8.36
C PHE A 74 13.98 1.77 -8.35
N HIS A 75 14.95 2.08 -7.49
CA HIS A 75 16.14 1.26 -7.35
C HIS A 75 15.82 -0.13 -6.79
N GLU A 76 14.91 -0.25 -5.83
CA GLU A 76 14.45 -1.55 -5.30
C GLU A 76 13.76 -2.38 -6.40
N ILE A 77 12.88 -1.78 -7.21
CA ILE A 77 12.25 -2.47 -8.34
C ILE A 77 13.28 -2.90 -9.39
N ASP A 78 14.28 -2.06 -9.68
CA ASP A 78 15.36 -2.40 -10.62
C ASP A 78 16.26 -3.51 -10.06
N ALA A 79 16.52 -3.55 -8.75
CA ALA A 79 17.27 -4.62 -8.11
C ALA A 79 16.54 -5.96 -8.20
N LEU A 80 15.24 -6.00 -7.86
CA LEU A 80 14.42 -7.20 -8.01
C LEU A 80 14.42 -7.70 -9.47
N LYS A 81 14.34 -6.79 -10.43
CA LYS A 81 14.46 -7.12 -11.85
C LYS A 81 15.79 -7.80 -12.17
N GLU A 82 16.91 -7.24 -11.71
CA GLU A 82 18.24 -7.81 -11.94
C GLU A 82 18.38 -9.20 -11.32
N GLU A 83 17.85 -9.41 -10.11
CA GLU A 83 17.84 -10.72 -9.44
C GLU A 83 17.03 -11.77 -10.21
N ILE A 84 15.87 -11.39 -10.75
CA ILE A 84 15.06 -12.28 -11.60
C ILE A 84 15.83 -12.61 -12.89
N GLN A 85 16.48 -11.63 -13.53
CA GLN A 85 17.27 -11.86 -14.74
C GLN A 85 18.48 -12.77 -14.51
N GLU A 86 19.17 -12.60 -13.38
CA GLU A 86 20.29 -13.47 -12.98
C GLU A 86 19.82 -14.91 -12.80
N ARG A 87 18.68 -15.09 -12.10
CA ARG A 87 18.07 -16.41 -11.92
C ARG A 87 17.70 -17.05 -13.25
N VAL A 88 16.93 -16.35 -14.10
CA VAL A 88 16.54 -16.84 -15.44
C VAL A 88 17.78 -17.24 -16.24
N SER A 89 18.79 -16.38 -16.28
CA SER A 89 20.05 -16.66 -17.00
C SER A 89 20.76 -17.90 -16.46
N SER A 90 20.80 -18.07 -15.14
CA SER A 90 21.43 -19.23 -14.50
C SER A 90 20.71 -20.54 -14.82
N ILE A 91 19.39 -20.49 -14.96
CA ILE A 91 18.56 -21.65 -15.32
C ILE A 91 18.81 -22.02 -16.79
N GLU A 92 18.82 -21.02 -17.68
CA GLU A 92 19.00 -21.21 -19.13
C GLU A 92 20.43 -21.66 -19.51
N ASP A 93 21.45 -21.14 -18.83
CA ASP A 93 22.85 -21.49 -19.08
C ASP A 93 23.32 -22.74 -18.33
N GLY A 94 22.49 -23.27 -17.43
CA GLY A 94 22.71 -24.47 -16.65
C GLY A 94 23.55 -24.27 -15.39
N SER A 95 24.09 -23.07 -15.15
CA SER A 95 24.91 -22.76 -13.96
C SER A 95 24.11 -22.80 -12.65
N PHE A 96 22.78 -22.67 -12.72
CA PHE A 96 21.87 -22.89 -11.60
C PHE A 96 22.09 -24.27 -10.95
N TRP A 97 22.31 -25.29 -11.78
CA TRP A 97 22.50 -26.67 -11.33
C TRP A 97 23.91 -26.92 -10.76
N ASP A 98 24.90 -26.14 -11.20
CA ASP A 98 26.28 -26.24 -10.71
C ASP A 98 26.41 -25.73 -9.26
N MET A 99 25.46 -24.92 -8.78
CA MET A 99 25.43 -24.40 -7.41
C MET A 99 24.69 -25.31 -6.41
N ARG A 100 24.02 -26.37 -6.89
CA ARG A 100 23.24 -27.28 -6.04
C ARG A 100 24.18 -28.33 -5.42
N ASP A 101 24.38 -28.26 -4.10
CA ASP A 101 25.14 -29.28 -3.39
C ASP A 101 24.48 -30.67 -3.59
N TYR A 102 25.27 -31.65 -4.00
CA TYR A 102 24.87 -33.01 -4.42
C TYR A 102 24.15 -33.86 -3.35
N ASP A 103 23.85 -33.32 -2.16
CA ASP A 103 23.23 -34.05 -1.05
C ASP A 103 21.69 -34.10 -1.11
N ASP A 104 21.03 -33.31 -1.98
CA ASP A 104 19.56 -33.36 -2.16
C ASP A 104 19.15 -34.33 -3.29
N TYR A 105 19.26 -35.63 -2.99
CA TYR A 105 18.95 -36.75 -3.90
C TYR A 105 17.45 -36.90 -4.27
N TYR A 106 16.58 -35.99 -3.83
CA TYR A 106 15.14 -36.11 -3.97
C TYR A 106 14.50 -35.19 -5.03
N ASP A 107 15.29 -34.32 -5.68
CA ASP A 107 14.72 -33.23 -6.50
C ASP A 107 15.39 -33.03 -7.88
N TYR A 108 15.79 -34.14 -8.51
CA TYR A 108 16.43 -34.14 -9.84
C TYR A 108 15.45 -34.11 -11.02
N HIS A 109 14.15 -33.98 -10.76
CA HIS A 109 13.10 -34.08 -11.79
C HIS A 109 12.14 -32.89 -11.84
N GLU A 110 12.26 -31.92 -10.93
CA GLU A 110 11.47 -30.69 -10.97
C GLU A 110 12.27 -29.60 -11.69
N GLU A 111 11.71 -29.03 -12.75
CA GLU A 111 12.29 -27.86 -13.42
C GLU A 111 12.17 -26.67 -12.45
N PRO A 112 13.24 -25.88 -12.25
CA PRO A 112 13.23 -24.78 -11.31
C PRO A 112 12.33 -23.67 -11.85
N ASP A 113 11.56 -23.06 -10.95
CA ASP A 113 10.75 -21.90 -11.33
C ASP A 113 11.64 -20.75 -11.80
N TYR A 114 11.26 -20.14 -12.92
CA TYR A 114 11.94 -18.96 -13.47
C TYR A 114 11.92 -17.77 -12.51
N ILE A 115 10.91 -17.71 -11.63
CA ILE A 115 10.76 -16.71 -10.58
C ILE A 115 10.58 -17.46 -9.26
N SER A 116 11.40 -17.17 -8.25
CA SER A 116 11.30 -17.83 -6.94
C SER A 116 10.15 -17.29 -6.09
N GLU A 117 9.72 -18.06 -5.09
CA GLU A 117 8.76 -17.58 -4.08
C GLU A 117 9.23 -16.29 -3.39
N ASP A 118 10.53 -16.20 -3.03
CA ASP A 118 11.11 -15.00 -2.42
C ASP A 118 10.95 -13.75 -3.32
N GLN A 119 11.11 -13.91 -4.64
CA GLN A 119 10.95 -12.82 -5.61
C GLN A 119 9.49 -12.40 -5.76
N ILE A 120 8.55 -13.35 -5.64
CA ILE A 120 7.11 -13.07 -5.62
C ILE A 120 6.73 -12.30 -4.35
N ASP A 121 7.25 -12.71 -3.18
CA ASP A 121 7.03 -12.03 -1.90
C ASP A 121 7.57 -10.59 -1.92
N GLU A 122 8.75 -10.38 -2.51
CA GLU A 122 9.31 -9.05 -2.68
C GLU A 122 8.46 -8.17 -3.62
N LEU A 123 7.98 -8.74 -4.73
CA LEU A 123 7.06 -8.05 -5.63
C LEU A 123 5.78 -7.63 -4.88
N GLU A 124 5.17 -8.52 -4.09
CA GLU A 124 3.98 -8.21 -3.29
C GLU A 124 4.25 -7.09 -2.28
N SER A 125 5.39 -7.13 -1.61
CA SER A 125 5.82 -6.08 -0.69
C SER A 125 5.93 -4.71 -1.37
N LEU A 126 6.45 -4.65 -2.59
CA LEU A 126 6.55 -3.41 -3.37
C LEU A 126 5.17 -2.90 -3.81
N PHE A 127 4.25 -3.78 -4.19
CA PHE A 127 2.86 -3.40 -4.47
C PHE A 127 2.14 -2.86 -3.23
N ASN A 128 2.29 -3.52 -2.08
CA ASN A 128 1.72 -3.07 -0.81
C ASN A 128 2.31 -1.72 -0.36
N THR A 129 3.60 -1.52 -0.56
CA THR A 129 4.26 -0.23 -0.30
C THR A 129 3.71 0.86 -1.20
N THR A 130 3.54 0.57 -2.50
CA THR A 130 2.93 1.49 -3.47
C THR A 130 1.50 1.84 -3.08
N ASP A 131 0.75 0.88 -2.56
CA ASP A 131 -0.62 1.08 -2.13
C ASP A 131 -0.74 2.06 -0.97
N ASN A 132 0.20 2.05 -0.03
CA ASN A 132 0.22 3.03 1.06
C ASN A 132 0.30 4.46 0.49
N TYR A 133 1.13 4.71 -0.53
CA TYR A 133 1.21 6.01 -1.19
C TYR A 133 -0.08 6.38 -1.93
N PHE A 134 -0.76 5.41 -2.52
CA PHE A 134 -2.09 5.64 -3.10
C PHE A 134 -3.12 6.04 -2.03
N LEU A 135 -3.15 5.33 -0.90
CA LEU A 135 -4.07 5.60 0.21
C LEU A 135 -3.78 6.95 0.89
N ASP A 136 -2.52 7.38 0.88
CA ASP A 136 -2.06 8.67 1.39
C ASP A 136 -2.21 9.84 0.38
N ASP A 137 -2.89 9.62 -0.75
CA ASP A 137 -3.16 10.62 -1.80
C ASP A 137 -1.90 11.14 -2.55
N HIS A 138 -0.78 10.42 -2.45
CA HIS A 138 0.44 10.66 -3.23
C HIS A 138 0.31 10.07 -4.65
N LEU A 139 -0.74 10.47 -5.38
CA LEU A 139 -1.19 9.80 -6.62
C LEU A 139 -0.18 9.83 -7.77
N ILE A 140 0.67 10.85 -7.87
CA ILE A 140 1.72 10.92 -8.90
C ILE A 140 2.81 9.89 -8.61
N LEU A 141 3.28 9.84 -7.36
CA LEU A 141 4.25 8.83 -6.92
C LEU A 141 3.69 7.42 -7.09
N ALA A 142 2.47 7.17 -6.61
CA ALA A 142 1.83 5.86 -6.73
C ALA A 142 1.64 5.44 -8.20
N ARG A 143 1.24 6.37 -9.09
CA ARG A 143 1.15 6.10 -10.53
C ARG A 143 2.48 5.60 -11.10
N ASP A 144 3.55 6.36 -10.85
CA ASP A 144 4.87 6.10 -11.42
C ASP A 144 5.43 4.75 -10.90
N LEU A 145 5.18 4.41 -9.64
CA LEU A 145 5.55 3.12 -9.05
C LEU A 145 4.75 1.95 -9.62
N TYR A 146 3.42 2.06 -9.68
CA TYR A 146 2.57 1.03 -10.30
C TYR A 146 2.96 0.77 -11.76
N GLU A 147 3.25 1.83 -12.53
CA GLU A 147 3.69 1.69 -13.92
C GLU A 147 4.98 0.86 -14.02
N LYS A 148 5.98 1.15 -13.17
CA LYS A 148 7.24 0.41 -13.16
C LYS A 148 7.06 -1.04 -12.71
N LEU A 149 6.20 -1.30 -11.73
CA LEU A 149 5.87 -2.65 -11.28
C LEU A 149 5.12 -3.47 -12.34
N PHE A 150 4.19 -2.86 -13.08
CA PHE A 150 3.53 -3.55 -14.19
C PHE A 150 4.48 -3.79 -15.36
N GLN A 151 5.41 -2.88 -15.66
CA GLN A 151 6.47 -3.12 -16.65
C GLN A 151 7.34 -4.33 -16.26
N LEU A 152 7.65 -4.48 -14.98
CA LEU A 152 8.37 -5.66 -14.48
C LEU A 152 7.55 -6.94 -14.70
N ILE A 153 6.26 -6.96 -14.34
CA ILE A 153 5.39 -8.12 -14.58
C ILE A 153 5.31 -8.46 -16.07
N ASP A 154 5.12 -7.45 -16.93
CA ASP A 154 4.97 -7.64 -18.38
C ASP A 154 6.27 -8.13 -19.06
N GLU A 155 7.43 -7.94 -18.42
CA GLU A 155 8.73 -8.39 -18.94
C GLU A 155 8.99 -9.89 -18.71
N PHE A 156 8.37 -10.50 -17.71
CA PHE A 156 8.58 -11.90 -17.37
C PHE A 156 7.27 -12.70 -17.45
N ASP A 157 7.21 -13.59 -18.44
CA ASP A 157 6.06 -14.49 -18.70
C ASP A 157 5.80 -15.49 -17.54
N GLY A 158 6.74 -15.60 -16.59
CA GLY A 158 6.67 -16.48 -15.43
C GLY A 158 5.70 -16.03 -14.33
N PHE A 159 5.35 -14.73 -14.27
CA PHE A 159 4.45 -14.26 -13.21
C PHE A 159 3.01 -14.75 -13.40
N ASP A 160 2.51 -14.91 -14.63
CA ASP A 160 1.12 -15.32 -14.92
C ASP A 160 1.01 -16.79 -15.38
N SER A 161 2.05 -17.60 -15.16
CA SER A 161 2.07 -18.99 -15.60
C SER A 161 1.20 -19.88 -14.69
N TYR A 162 0.11 -20.41 -15.26
CA TYR A 162 -0.77 -21.38 -14.59
C TYR A 162 -0.10 -22.74 -14.32
N GLU A 163 1.11 -22.95 -14.85
CA GLU A 163 1.76 -24.26 -14.91
C GLU A 163 2.57 -24.56 -13.63
N TYR A 164 3.08 -23.53 -12.93
CA TYR A 164 3.97 -23.71 -11.77
C TYR A 164 3.76 -22.67 -10.64
N GLY A 165 2.50 -22.42 -10.28
CA GLY A 165 2.16 -22.13 -8.88
C GLY A 165 2.46 -20.74 -8.32
N TYR A 166 1.83 -19.68 -8.84
CA TYR A 166 1.13 -18.67 -8.02
C TYR A 166 0.36 -17.80 -9.01
N PRO A 167 -0.96 -17.97 -9.20
CA PRO A 167 -1.69 -17.05 -10.06
C PRO A 167 -1.55 -15.65 -9.44
N LEU A 168 -1.06 -14.66 -10.20
CA LEU A 168 -1.19 -13.24 -9.83
C LEU A 168 -2.66 -12.82 -9.62
N SER A 169 -3.60 -13.72 -9.89
CA SER A 169 -4.97 -13.69 -9.42
C SER A 169 -5.23 -14.77 -8.38
N SER A 170 -4.50 -14.75 -7.26
CA SER A 170 -4.80 -15.57 -6.07
C SER A 170 -5.64 -14.77 -5.07
N ASP A 171 -6.08 -15.41 -4.00
CA ASP A 171 -6.71 -14.71 -2.87
C ASP A 171 -5.72 -13.87 -2.06
N THR A 172 -4.42 -13.92 -2.36
CA THR A 172 -3.36 -13.15 -1.68
C THR A 172 -2.81 -12.03 -2.55
N PHE A 173 -2.59 -12.27 -3.83
CA PHE A 173 -2.08 -11.28 -4.77
C PHE A 173 -3.24 -10.77 -5.66
N PHE A 174 -3.74 -9.55 -5.37
CA PHE A 174 -4.91 -8.99 -6.06
C PHE A 174 -4.52 -8.08 -7.23
N ILE A 175 -3.93 -8.62 -8.31
CA ILE A 175 -3.50 -7.82 -9.47
C ILE A 175 -4.62 -6.92 -10.04
N LYS A 176 -5.87 -7.37 -9.97
CA LYS A 176 -7.05 -6.60 -10.43
C LYS A 176 -7.26 -5.33 -9.61
N GLU A 177 -7.04 -5.40 -8.30
CA GLU A 177 -7.16 -4.27 -7.40
C GLU A 177 -6.03 -3.26 -7.65
N TYR A 178 -4.79 -3.73 -7.78
CA TYR A 178 -3.66 -2.85 -8.12
C TYR A 178 -3.85 -2.17 -9.48
N ARG A 179 -4.33 -2.90 -10.50
CA ARG A 179 -4.67 -2.32 -11.81
C ARG A 179 -5.79 -1.28 -11.70
N ALA A 180 -6.82 -1.53 -10.89
CA ALA A 180 -7.89 -0.57 -10.67
C ALA A 180 -7.37 0.72 -10.00
N ARG A 181 -6.49 0.59 -9.00
CA ARG A 181 -5.86 1.72 -8.31
C ARG A 181 -4.94 2.51 -9.23
N TYR A 182 -4.12 1.83 -10.03
CA TYR A 182 -3.32 2.48 -11.06
C TYR A 182 -4.16 3.26 -12.08
N CYS A 183 -5.22 2.66 -12.63
CA CYS A 183 -6.15 3.34 -13.52
C CYS A 183 -6.73 4.60 -12.87
N ARG A 184 -7.04 4.54 -11.57
CA ARG A 184 -7.50 5.70 -10.80
C ARG A 184 -6.40 6.77 -10.68
N CYS A 185 -5.16 6.40 -10.37
CA CYS A 185 -4.04 7.35 -10.35
C CYS A 185 -3.85 8.03 -11.71
N VAL A 186 -3.88 7.27 -12.81
CA VAL A 186 -3.79 7.81 -14.18
C VAL A 186 -4.94 8.79 -14.45
N TYR A 187 -6.18 8.40 -14.15
CA TYR A 187 -7.34 9.25 -14.34
C TYR A 187 -7.25 10.56 -13.55
N GLU A 188 -6.96 10.48 -12.24
CA GLU A 188 -6.91 11.65 -11.36
C GLU A 188 -5.71 12.56 -11.61
N THR A 189 -4.61 12.03 -12.14
CA THR A 189 -3.41 12.83 -12.48
C THR A 189 -3.42 13.37 -13.90
N SER A 190 -4.22 12.81 -14.82
CA SER A 190 -4.31 13.30 -16.22
C SER A 190 -5.02 14.65 -16.39
N HIS A 191 -5.71 15.13 -15.34
CA HIS A 191 -6.46 16.39 -15.33
C HIS A 191 -5.81 17.49 -14.47
N LYS A 192 -4.60 17.25 -13.96
CA LYS A 192 -3.78 18.23 -13.23
C LYS A 192 -2.75 18.85 -14.17
#